data_AF-A0A3D2JPX1-F1
#
_entry.id   AF-A0A3D2JPX1-F1
#
_cell.length_a   1.000
_cell.length_b   1.000
_cell.length_c   1.000
_cell.angle_alpha   90.00
_cell.angle_beta   90.00
_cell.angle_gamma   90.00
#
_symmetry.space_group_name_H-M   'P 1'
#
loop_
_entity.id
_entity.type
_entity.pdbx_description
1 polymer ?
#
loop_
_entity_poly.entity_id
_entity_poly.type
_entity_poly.pdbx_seq_one_letter_code
_entity_poly.pdbx_strand_id
1 'polypeptide(L)'
;DLFAALFFVSIGMLVNMAEVPEYFATALIVTGVLIAGKVLAATVGTFLTGHDGETALKVGTSMPQPGEFSLAIARSGSEHATVGAQLYPVVTISTLLSSFIYPLVFGSHQKISFFAGKILPSRMKQEAAAMSVSIASARRAMAPTRPTPYSLVIGARSAAVSFGIIGLLTVAGVLISNVATGLASDLGVPENLVAAAVLAAVVTLVVPAGIVLWQVLTELGVATLRRLLVKFSLAVRLQMADVMMTAIIGLLMMVAGAWLVTPLFQVMPVDDLTSPIPALVMALSVAATATLAMKIHSQMDRTFRRTLLGDSSSDHDGSGTDAD
;
A
#
# COMPACT_ATOMS: atom_id res chain seq x y z
N ASP A 1 1.62 16.51 -13.04
CA ASP A 1 1.14 17.88 -13.34
C ASP A 1 -0.15 17.93 -14.13
N LEU A 2 -0.23 17.34 -15.34
CA LEU A 2 -1.45 17.40 -16.15
C LEU A 2 -2.68 16.79 -15.44
N PHE A 3 -2.53 15.62 -14.81
CA PHE A 3 -3.60 14.95 -14.09
C PHE A 3 -4.13 15.78 -12.91
N ALA A 4 -3.23 16.28 -12.06
CA ALA A 4 -3.60 17.11 -10.92
C ALA A 4 -4.30 18.41 -11.37
N ALA A 5 -3.80 19.06 -12.43
CA ALA A 5 -4.43 20.26 -12.99
C ALA A 5 -5.85 19.97 -13.52
N LEU A 6 -6.03 18.90 -14.30
CA LEU A 6 -7.35 18.50 -14.81
C LEU A 6 -8.31 18.08 -13.71
N PHE A 7 -7.81 17.40 -12.68
CA PHE A 7 -8.58 17.00 -11.50
C PHE A 7 -9.12 18.24 -10.76
N PHE A 8 -8.26 19.20 -10.41
CA PHE A 8 -8.68 20.42 -9.73
C PHE A 8 -9.64 21.29 -10.55
N VAL A 9 -9.43 21.39 -11.87
CA VAL A 9 -10.36 22.12 -12.76
C VAL A 9 -11.73 21.42 -12.81
N SER A 10 -11.75 20.10 -12.98
CA SER A 10 -13.01 19.33 -13.04
C SER A 10 -13.81 19.43 -11.75
N ILE A 11 -13.14 19.44 -10.60
CA ILE A 11 -13.79 19.61 -9.30
C ILE A 11 -14.35 21.00 -9.13
N GLY A 12 -13.59 22.03 -9.52
CA GLY A 12 -14.07 23.40 -9.51
C GLY A 12 -15.34 23.57 -10.34
N MET A 13 -15.45 22.87 -11.47
CA MET A 13 -16.65 22.88 -12.31
C MET A 13 -17.85 22.13 -11.73
N LEU A 14 -17.62 21.17 -10.83
CA LEU A 14 -18.68 20.41 -10.16
C LEU A 14 -19.27 21.17 -8.94
N VAL A 15 -18.67 22.28 -8.54
CA VAL A 15 -19.19 23.12 -7.46
C VAL A 15 -20.37 23.93 -7.97
N ASN A 16 -21.56 23.65 -7.44
CA ASN A 16 -22.72 24.50 -7.66
C ASN A 16 -22.58 25.80 -6.85
N MET A 17 -22.27 26.91 -7.53
CA MET A 17 -22.08 28.22 -6.88
C MET A 17 -23.35 28.73 -6.17
N ALA A 18 -24.53 28.25 -6.55
CA ALA A 18 -25.80 28.62 -5.91
C ALA A 18 -25.94 28.02 -4.49
N GLU A 19 -25.30 26.89 -4.22
CA GLU A 19 -25.37 26.18 -2.94
C GLU A 19 -24.26 26.61 -1.95
N VAL A 20 -23.25 27.34 -2.44
CA VAL A 20 -22.12 27.79 -1.61
C VAL A 20 -22.57 28.61 -0.40
N PRO A 21 -23.48 29.61 -0.52
CA PRO A 21 -23.90 30.40 0.64
C PRO A 21 -24.57 29.58 1.74
N GLU A 22 -25.31 28.52 1.36
CA GLU A 22 -26.03 27.64 2.28
C GLU A 22 -25.06 26.79 3.10
N TYR A 23 -24.03 26.23 2.45
CA TYR A 23 -23.08 25.32 3.11
C TYR A 23 -21.80 25.99 3.61
N PHE A 24 -21.60 27.29 3.34
CA PHE A 24 -20.36 28.00 3.67
C PHE A 24 -20.01 27.92 5.15
N ALA A 25 -21.00 28.14 6.04
CA ALA A 25 -20.80 28.09 7.49
C ALA A 25 -20.36 26.69 7.95
N THR A 26 -21.03 25.65 7.46
CA THR A 26 -20.67 24.24 7.76
C THR A 26 -19.29 23.90 7.22
N ALA A 27 -18.98 24.31 5.99
CA ALA A 27 -17.67 24.08 5.36
C ALA A 27 -16.53 24.82 6.08
N LEU A 28 -16.79 26.01 6.63
CA LEU A 28 -15.82 26.76 7.43
C LEU A 28 -15.47 26.02 8.73
N ILE A 29 -16.49 25.51 9.44
CA ILE A 29 -16.30 24.71 10.65
C ILE A 29 -15.51 23.44 10.33
N VAL A 30 -15.92 22.71 9.29
CA VAL A 30 -15.25 21.46 8.85
C VAL A 30 -13.80 21.74 8.48
N THR A 31 -13.53 22.82 7.75
CA THR A 31 -12.17 23.25 7.40
C THR A 31 -11.31 23.50 8.64
N GLY A 32 -11.84 24.23 9.61
CA GLY A 32 -11.13 24.50 10.87
C GLY A 32 -10.79 23.21 11.62
N VAL A 33 -11.76 22.29 11.73
CA VAL A 33 -11.58 20.99 12.39
C VAL A 33 -10.56 20.13 11.64
N LEU A 34 -10.64 20.05 10.32
CA LEU A 34 -9.73 19.23 9.50
C LEU A 34 -8.29 19.74 9.59
N ILE A 35 -8.09 21.05 9.43
CA ILE A 35 -6.76 21.65 9.52
C ILE A 35 -6.21 21.46 10.93
N ALA A 36 -6.97 21.82 11.97
CA ALA A 36 -6.50 21.70 13.35
C ALA A 36 -6.22 20.24 13.73
N GLY A 37 -7.13 19.33 13.39
CA GLY A 37 -7.00 17.90 13.66
C GLY A 37 -5.78 17.29 12.98
N LYS A 38 -5.54 17.62 11.70
CA LYS A 38 -4.41 17.08 10.94
C LYS A 38 -3.07 17.66 11.42
N VAL A 39 -3.01 18.97 11.68
CA VAL A 39 -1.82 19.61 12.26
C VAL A 39 -1.49 18.98 13.61
N LEU A 40 -2.47 18.87 14.51
CA LEU A 40 -2.29 18.27 15.84
C LEU A 40 -1.86 16.81 15.75
N ALA A 41 -2.54 15.99 14.95
CA ALA A 41 -2.20 14.58 14.79
C ALA A 41 -0.78 14.39 14.24
N ALA A 42 -0.39 15.17 13.22
CA ALA A 42 0.95 15.09 12.64
C ALA A 42 2.03 15.65 13.59
N THR A 43 1.75 16.71 14.34
CA THR A 43 2.67 17.23 15.37
C THR A 43 2.84 16.23 16.51
N VAL A 44 1.76 15.69 17.06
CA VAL A 44 1.83 14.68 18.13
C VAL A 44 2.53 13.42 17.62
N GLY A 45 2.17 12.92 16.44
CA GLY A 45 2.82 11.75 15.84
C GLY A 45 4.32 11.95 15.64
N THR A 46 4.74 13.11 15.12
CA THR A 46 6.16 13.43 14.91
C THR A 46 6.89 13.59 16.25
N PHE A 47 6.25 14.21 17.23
CA PHE A 47 6.80 14.36 18.57
C PHE A 47 7.01 13.01 19.27
N LEU A 48 6.03 12.10 19.18
CA LEU A 48 6.13 10.74 19.74
C LEU A 48 7.23 9.88 19.10
N THR A 49 7.71 10.26 17.91
CA THR A 49 8.88 9.59 17.28
C THR A 49 10.23 10.12 17.79
N GLY A 50 10.23 11.04 18.77
CA GLY A 50 11.42 11.56 19.43
C GLY A 50 12.03 12.80 18.77
N HIS A 51 11.29 13.49 17.90
CA HIS A 51 11.72 14.78 17.36
C HIS A 51 11.37 15.92 18.34
N ASP A 52 12.11 17.02 18.27
CA ASP A 52 11.85 18.21 19.07
C ASP A 52 10.51 18.88 18.69
N GLY A 53 9.97 19.67 19.60
CA GLY A 53 8.67 20.31 19.42
C GLY A 53 8.60 21.28 18.23
N GLU A 54 9.71 21.92 17.86
CA GLU A 54 9.77 22.82 16.72
C GLU A 54 9.71 22.03 15.40
N THR A 55 10.48 20.95 15.30
CA THR A 55 10.43 20.02 14.16
C THR A 55 9.04 19.37 14.04
N ALA A 56 8.47 18.92 15.15
CA ALA A 56 7.15 18.30 15.15
C ALA A 56 6.05 19.26 14.68
N LEU A 57 6.12 20.53 15.09
CA LEU A 57 5.19 21.54 14.63
C LEU A 57 5.39 21.86 13.14
N LYS A 58 6.65 22.00 12.70
CA LYS A 58 6.99 22.22 11.29
C LYS A 58 6.43 21.13 10.39
N VAL A 59 6.54 19.86 10.80
CA VAL A 59 5.95 18.71 10.09
C VAL A 59 4.42 18.79 10.12
N GLY A 60 3.81 19.11 11.26
CA GLY A 60 2.35 19.25 11.36
C GLY A 60 1.77 20.33 10.44
N THR A 61 2.46 21.47 10.31
CA THR A 61 2.05 22.57 9.42
C THR A 61 2.42 22.37 7.95
N SER A 62 3.18 21.33 7.62
CA SER A 62 3.74 21.15 6.28
C SER A 62 2.71 20.77 5.22
N MET A 63 1.64 20.04 5.57
CA MET A 63 0.61 19.64 4.59
C MET A 63 -0.76 19.31 5.24
N PRO A 64 -1.43 20.30 5.85
CA PRO A 64 -2.75 20.12 6.46
C PRO A 64 -3.89 19.95 5.44
N GLN A 65 -3.66 20.19 4.14
CA GLN A 65 -4.73 20.19 3.15
C GLN A 65 -5.28 18.76 2.87
N PRO A 66 -6.60 18.62 2.68
CA PRO A 66 -7.20 17.39 2.15
C PRO A 66 -6.70 17.08 0.72
N GLY A 67 -6.50 15.80 0.42
CA GLY A 67 -6.04 15.35 -0.90
C GLY A 67 -7.20 14.98 -1.83
N GLU A 68 -6.87 14.65 -3.08
CA GLU A 68 -7.82 14.22 -4.12
C GLU A 68 -8.72 13.06 -3.70
N PHE A 69 -8.18 12.13 -2.91
CA PHE A 69 -8.90 10.96 -2.42
C PHE A 69 -10.03 11.30 -1.45
N SER A 70 -9.90 12.37 -0.65
CA SER A 70 -10.96 12.79 0.27
C SER A 70 -12.22 13.21 -0.48
N LEU A 71 -12.06 13.82 -1.66
CA LEU A 71 -13.18 14.20 -2.49
C LEU A 71 -13.79 13.00 -3.24
N ALA A 72 -12.95 12.10 -3.75
CA ALA A 72 -13.43 10.87 -4.39
C ALA A 72 -14.30 10.03 -3.43
N ILE A 73 -13.88 9.92 -2.17
CA ILE A 73 -14.66 9.23 -1.12
C ILE A 73 -15.98 9.96 -0.83
N ALA A 74 -15.95 11.28 -0.70
CA ALA A 74 -17.16 12.06 -0.45
C ALA A 74 -18.18 11.91 -1.58
N ARG A 75 -17.71 11.93 -2.83
CA ARG A 75 -18.54 11.71 -4.02
C ARG A 75 -19.15 10.31 -4.03
N SER A 76 -18.32 9.28 -3.91
CA SER A 76 -18.77 7.88 -3.90
C SER A 76 -19.77 7.61 -2.77
N GLY A 77 -19.55 8.20 -1.59
CA GLY A 77 -20.46 8.09 -0.45
C GLY A 77 -21.81 8.78 -0.68
N SER A 78 -21.83 9.93 -1.37
CA SER A 78 -23.07 10.62 -1.73
C SER A 78 -23.86 9.90 -2.83
N GLU A 79 -23.17 9.30 -3.82
CA GLU A 79 -23.80 8.58 -4.93
C GLU A 79 -24.52 7.31 -4.46
N HIS A 80 -24.02 6.63 -3.42
CA HIS A 80 -24.63 5.43 -2.85
C HIS A 80 -25.64 5.71 -1.72
N ALA A 81 -25.97 6.98 -1.46
CA ALA A 81 -26.84 7.43 -0.36
C ALA A 81 -26.44 6.94 1.06
N THR A 82 -25.25 6.35 1.21
CA THR A 82 -24.67 5.94 2.49
C THR A 82 -24.35 7.16 3.38
N VAL A 83 -24.15 8.31 2.75
CA VAL A 83 -23.87 9.59 3.39
C VAL A 83 -24.79 10.66 2.82
N GLY A 84 -25.19 11.65 3.64
CA GLY A 84 -26.10 12.71 3.20
C GLY A 84 -25.57 13.46 1.97
N ALA A 85 -26.47 13.82 1.04
CA ALA A 85 -26.14 14.50 -0.22
C ALA A 85 -25.38 15.83 -0.03
N GLN A 86 -25.51 16.45 1.14
CA GLN A 86 -24.84 17.68 1.53
C GLN A 86 -23.33 17.50 1.80
N LEU A 87 -22.86 16.26 1.98
CA LEU A 87 -21.45 15.99 2.31
C LEU A 87 -20.51 16.37 1.15
N TYR A 88 -20.92 16.12 -0.09
CA TYR A 88 -20.08 16.41 -1.25
C TYR A 88 -19.83 17.92 -1.42
N PRO A 89 -20.85 18.81 -1.43
CA PRO A 89 -20.64 20.26 -1.42
C PRO A 89 -19.78 20.75 -0.24
N VAL A 90 -20.04 20.27 0.97
CA VAL A 90 -19.30 20.69 2.19
C VAL A 90 -17.82 20.33 2.11
N VAL A 91 -17.48 19.10 1.70
CA VAL A 91 -16.09 18.65 1.56
C VAL A 91 -15.37 19.41 0.43
N THR A 92 -16.08 19.70 -0.67
CA THR A 92 -15.50 20.43 -1.80
C THR A 92 -15.16 21.88 -1.41
N ILE A 93 -16.10 22.60 -0.81
CA ILE A 93 -15.90 23.97 -0.32
C ILE A 93 -14.79 23.97 0.75
N SER A 94 -14.79 22.98 1.65
CA SER A 94 -13.74 22.86 2.67
C SER A 94 -12.35 22.65 2.09
N THR A 95 -12.23 21.87 1.01
CA THR A 95 -10.95 21.60 0.34
C THR A 95 -10.42 22.85 -0.36
N LEU A 96 -11.30 23.60 -1.03
CA LEU A 96 -10.97 24.89 -1.62
C LEU A 96 -10.52 25.88 -0.54
N LEU A 97 -11.28 26.01 0.53
CA LEU A 97 -10.96 26.92 1.63
C LEU A 97 -9.63 26.53 2.31
N SER A 98 -9.39 25.23 2.51
CA SER A 98 -8.11 24.72 3.02
C SER A 98 -6.94 25.05 2.10
N SER A 99 -7.14 25.04 0.77
CA SER A 99 -6.11 25.41 -0.21
C SER A 99 -5.69 26.87 -0.08
N PHE A 100 -6.65 27.76 0.16
CA PHE A 100 -6.38 29.18 0.40
C PHE A 100 -5.75 29.44 1.78
N ILE A 101 -6.16 28.68 2.81
CA ILE A 101 -5.64 28.81 4.17
C ILE A 101 -4.23 28.20 4.28
N TYR A 102 -3.91 27.17 3.50
CA TYR A 102 -2.65 26.45 3.55
C TYR A 102 -1.39 27.34 3.51
N PRO A 103 -1.19 28.27 2.56
CA PRO A 103 0.00 29.12 2.54
C PRO A 103 0.15 29.96 3.82
N LEU A 104 -0.97 30.37 4.44
CA LEU A 104 -0.96 31.09 5.71
C LEU A 104 -0.51 30.18 6.87
N VAL A 105 -1.00 28.93 6.90
CA VAL A 105 -0.64 27.95 7.94
C VAL A 105 0.81 27.51 7.81
N PHE A 106 1.26 27.23 6.59
CA PHE A 106 2.64 26.83 6.30
C PHE A 106 3.65 27.91 6.74
N GLY A 107 3.38 29.17 6.42
CA GLY A 107 4.23 30.30 6.83
C GLY A 107 4.15 30.66 8.32
N SER A 108 3.14 30.16 9.05
CA SER A 108 2.90 30.52 10.44
C SER A 108 3.59 29.61 11.46
N HIS A 109 4.36 28.60 11.03
CA HIS A 109 4.98 27.64 11.94
C HIS A 109 5.84 28.30 13.04
N GLN A 110 6.55 29.39 12.72
CA GLN A 110 7.37 30.14 13.70
C GLN A 110 6.50 30.88 14.73
N LYS A 111 5.37 31.46 14.29
CA LYS A 111 4.43 32.16 15.17
C LYS A 111 3.71 31.19 16.10
N ILE A 112 3.30 30.03 15.57
CA ILE A 112 2.64 28.98 16.34
C ILE A 112 3.64 28.38 17.35
N SER A 113 4.90 28.18 16.96
CA SER A 113 5.97 27.71 17.87
C SER A 113 6.20 28.69 19.03
N PHE A 114 6.25 30.00 18.73
CA PHE A 114 6.40 31.05 19.73
C PHE A 114 5.21 31.11 20.69
N PHE A 115 3.98 31.04 20.17
CA PHE A 115 2.76 31.10 20.97
C PHE A 115 2.57 29.83 21.83
N ALA A 116 2.84 28.65 21.26
CA ALA A 116 2.89 27.39 22.00
C ALA A 116 3.98 27.44 23.08
N GLY A 117 5.14 28.02 22.78
CA GLY A 117 6.20 28.30 23.74
C GLY A 117 5.78 29.25 24.87
N LYS A 118 4.84 30.16 24.64
CA LYS A 118 4.34 31.09 25.66
C LYS A 118 3.24 30.47 26.54
N ILE A 119 2.46 29.56 26.00
CA ILE A 119 1.33 28.91 26.68
C ILE A 119 1.76 27.66 27.45
N LEU A 120 2.75 26.90 26.95
CA LEU A 120 3.17 25.68 27.63
C LEU A 120 3.91 25.99 28.95
N PRO A 121 3.45 25.44 30.10
CA PRO A 121 4.16 25.54 31.36
C PRO A 121 5.55 24.89 31.28
N SER A 122 6.51 25.44 32.03
CA SER A 122 7.92 24.99 32.01
C SER A 122 8.10 23.50 32.31
N ARG A 123 7.22 22.91 33.13
CA ARG A 123 7.25 21.47 33.45
C ARG A 123 6.93 20.57 32.25
N MET A 124 5.93 20.94 31.44
CA MET A 124 5.57 20.16 30.26
C MET A 124 6.67 20.24 29.18
N LYS A 125 7.38 21.37 29.06
CA LYS A 125 8.53 21.48 28.16
C LYS A 125 9.69 20.58 28.59
N GLN A 126 9.95 20.51 29.89
CA GLN A 126 11.03 19.68 30.45
C GLN A 126 10.71 18.18 30.32
N GLU A 127 9.48 17.77 30.61
CA GLU A 127 9.03 16.38 30.42
C GLU A 127 8.97 16.00 28.93
N ALA A 128 8.49 16.90 28.08
CA ALA A 128 8.49 16.71 26.63
C ALA A 128 9.91 16.56 26.06
N ALA A 129 10.85 17.41 26.51
CA ALA A 129 12.26 17.31 26.13
C ALA A 129 12.92 16.04 26.68
N ALA A 130 12.60 15.62 27.90
CA ALA A 130 13.09 14.38 28.48
C ALA A 130 12.56 13.15 27.71
N MET A 131 11.28 13.16 27.32
CA MET A 131 10.66 12.11 26.52
C MET A 131 11.24 12.05 25.11
N SER A 132 11.41 13.19 24.42
CA SER A 132 12.00 13.22 23.08
C SER A 132 13.46 12.74 23.10
N VAL A 133 14.25 13.11 24.11
CA VAL A 133 15.62 12.63 24.30
C VAL A 133 15.67 11.14 24.66
N SER A 134 14.76 10.64 25.49
CA SER A 134 14.65 9.21 25.81
C SER A 134 14.30 8.37 24.58
N ILE A 135 13.34 8.84 23.77
CA ILE A 135 12.96 8.16 22.52
C ILE A 135 14.06 8.29 21.47
N ALA A 136 14.72 9.45 21.37
CA ALA A 136 15.83 9.65 20.44
C ALA A 136 17.06 8.79 20.81
N SER A 137 17.36 8.64 22.10
CA SER A 137 18.44 7.76 22.57
C SER A 137 18.09 6.28 22.41
N ALA A 138 16.85 5.88 22.68
CA ALA A 138 16.34 4.55 22.37
C ALA A 138 16.38 4.26 20.86
N ARG A 139 16.04 5.24 20.01
CA ARG A 139 16.15 5.15 18.56
C ARG A 139 17.60 5.03 18.10
N ARG A 140 18.53 5.76 18.68
CA ARG A 140 19.98 5.62 18.38
C ARG A 140 20.53 4.28 18.87
N ALA A 141 20.03 3.76 19.98
CA ALA A 141 20.37 2.42 20.47
C ALA A 141 19.75 1.29 19.61
N MET A 142 18.60 1.55 18.97
CA MET A 142 17.96 0.65 18.00
C MET A 142 18.41 0.88 16.55
N ALA A 143 19.11 1.99 16.28
CA ALA A 143 19.66 2.26 14.96
C ALA A 143 20.70 1.16 14.66
N PRO A 144 20.52 0.40 13.57
CA PRO A 144 21.43 -0.70 13.25
C PRO A 144 22.87 -0.17 13.18
N THR A 145 23.76 -0.71 14.02
CA THR A 145 25.20 -0.39 14.04
C THR A 145 25.93 -0.85 12.78
N ARG A 146 25.28 -1.64 11.93
CA ARG A 146 25.73 -2.02 10.60
C ARG A 146 24.62 -1.70 9.60
N PRO A 147 24.97 -1.26 8.37
CA PRO A 147 23.98 -1.16 7.32
C PRO A 147 23.21 -2.49 7.26
N THR A 148 21.88 -2.40 7.28
CA THR A 148 21.00 -3.56 7.10
C THR A 148 21.56 -4.44 5.98
N PRO A 149 21.69 -5.76 6.19
CA PRO A 149 22.19 -6.67 5.18
C PRO A 149 21.51 -6.36 3.84
N TYR A 150 22.30 -6.18 2.79
CA TYR A 150 21.83 -5.80 1.45
C TYR A 150 20.63 -6.66 0.99
N SER A 151 20.57 -7.93 1.43
CA SER A 151 19.46 -8.87 1.23
C SER A 151 18.10 -8.43 1.78
N LEU A 152 18.03 -7.67 2.88
CA LEU A 152 16.78 -7.19 3.48
C LEU A 152 16.08 -6.13 2.62
N VAL A 153 16.87 -5.21 2.05
CA VAL A 153 16.34 -4.17 1.16
C VAL A 153 15.92 -4.78 -0.17
N ILE A 154 16.67 -5.76 -0.67
CA ILE A 154 16.32 -6.51 -1.87
C ILE A 154 15.03 -7.30 -1.67
N GLY A 155 14.92 -8.04 -0.55
CA GLY A 155 13.71 -8.75 -0.18
C GLY A 155 12.51 -7.84 -0.05
N ALA A 156 12.63 -6.71 0.65
CA ALA A 156 11.54 -5.74 0.77
C ALA A 156 11.11 -5.16 -0.59
N ARG A 157 12.07 -4.87 -1.48
CA ARG A 157 11.78 -4.38 -2.84
C ARG A 157 11.14 -5.45 -3.72
N SER A 158 11.61 -6.70 -3.66
CA SER A 158 11.02 -7.79 -4.43
C SER A 158 9.62 -8.16 -3.92
N ALA A 159 9.37 -8.06 -2.60
CA ALA A 159 8.03 -8.19 -2.02
C ALA A 159 7.09 -7.08 -2.51
N ALA A 160 7.55 -5.81 -2.49
CA ALA A 160 6.75 -4.69 -2.98
C ALA A 160 6.40 -4.83 -4.47
N VAL A 161 7.36 -5.26 -5.29
CA VAL A 161 7.13 -5.56 -6.71
C VAL A 161 6.13 -6.71 -6.87
N SER A 162 6.26 -7.77 -6.08
CA SER A 162 5.33 -8.92 -6.13
C SER A 162 3.91 -8.51 -5.76
N PHE A 163 3.71 -7.69 -4.73
CA PHE A 163 2.41 -7.12 -4.40
C PHE A 163 1.85 -6.26 -5.54
N GLY A 164 2.69 -5.43 -6.16
CA GLY A 164 2.31 -4.61 -7.31
C GLY A 164 1.83 -5.47 -8.48
N ILE A 165 2.53 -6.57 -8.79
CA ILE A 165 2.17 -7.50 -9.86
C ILE A 165 0.86 -8.22 -9.55
N ILE A 166 0.69 -8.73 -8.32
CA ILE A 166 -0.55 -9.40 -7.90
C ILE A 166 -1.74 -8.45 -8.05
N GLY A 167 -1.60 -7.21 -7.56
CA GLY A 167 -2.63 -6.18 -7.69
C GLY A 167 -2.93 -5.85 -9.15
N LEU A 168 -1.90 -5.61 -9.96
CA LEU A 168 -2.04 -5.29 -11.38
C LEU A 168 -2.74 -6.42 -12.15
N LEU A 169 -2.33 -7.67 -11.95
CA LEU A 169 -2.94 -8.85 -12.61
C LEU A 169 -4.39 -9.03 -12.20
N THR A 170 -4.71 -8.81 -10.93
CA THR A 170 -6.08 -8.90 -10.41
C THR A 170 -6.97 -7.84 -11.05
N VAL A 171 -6.52 -6.57 -11.07
CA VAL A 171 -7.27 -5.46 -11.68
C VAL A 171 -7.40 -5.62 -13.19
N ALA A 172 -6.32 -5.97 -13.89
CA ALA A 172 -6.34 -6.23 -15.32
C ALA A 172 -7.26 -7.41 -15.66
N GLY A 173 -7.23 -8.48 -14.85
CA GLY A 173 -8.11 -9.63 -14.97
C GLY A 173 -9.58 -9.26 -14.90
N VAL A 174 -9.96 -8.46 -13.90
CA VAL A 174 -11.33 -7.95 -13.75
C VAL A 174 -11.74 -7.10 -14.95
N LEU A 175 -10.87 -6.20 -15.41
CA LEU A 175 -11.17 -5.33 -16.54
C LEU A 175 -11.33 -6.12 -17.85
N ILE A 176 -10.43 -7.06 -18.10
CA ILE A 176 -10.49 -7.96 -19.27
C ILE A 176 -11.76 -8.80 -19.21
N SER A 177 -12.13 -9.32 -18.05
CA SER A 177 -13.35 -10.11 -17.89
C SER A 177 -14.58 -9.30 -18.30
N ASN A 178 -14.74 -8.07 -17.79
CA ASN A 178 -15.89 -7.21 -18.10
C ASN A 178 -16.00 -6.87 -19.59
N VAL A 179 -14.87 -6.69 -20.29
CA VAL A 179 -14.87 -6.44 -21.74
C VAL A 179 -15.13 -7.73 -22.51
N ALA A 180 -14.53 -8.83 -22.08
CA ALA A 180 -14.63 -10.12 -22.75
C ALA A 180 -16.05 -10.70 -22.65
N THR A 181 -16.73 -10.55 -21.52
CA THR A 181 -18.15 -10.95 -21.38
C THR A 181 -19.04 -10.12 -22.30
N GLY A 182 -18.80 -8.81 -22.41
CA GLY A 182 -19.53 -7.94 -23.34
C GLY A 182 -19.33 -8.26 -24.81
N LEU A 183 -18.14 -8.74 -25.22
CA LEU A 183 -17.92 -9.23 -26.59
C LEU A 183 -18.47 -10.65 -26.80
N ALA A 184 -18.50 -11.46 -25.74
CA ALA A 184 -18.98 -12.84 -25.80
C ALA A 184 -20.50 -12.91 -26.04
N SER A 185 -21.27 -11.97 -25.46
CA SER A 185 -22.70 -11.85 -25.72
C SER A 185 -23.01 -11.60 -27.20
N ASP A 186 -22.16 -10.84 -27.89
CA ASP A 186 -22.32 -10.53 -29.33
C ASP A 186 -21.95 -11.72 -30.23
N LEU A 187 -21.11 -12.63 -29.73
CA LEU A 187 -20.62 -13.83 -30.44
C LEU A 187 -21.40 -15.11 -30.09
N GLY A 188 -22.37 -15.03 -29.18
CA GLY A 188 -23.17 -16.17 -28.72
C GLY A 188 -22.40 -17.17 -27.84
N VAL A 189 -21.27 -16.76 -27.26
CA VAL A 189 -20.48 -17.59 -26.34
C VAL A 189 -21.03 -17.40 -24.92
N PRO A 190 -21.26 -18.48 -24.16
CA PRO A 190 -21.83 -18.36 -22.82
C PRO A 190 -20.85 -17.65 -21.86
N GLU A 191 -21.34 -16.63 -21.17
CA GLU A 191 -20.54 -15.69 -20.38
C GLU A 191 -19.77 -16.36 -19.23
N ASN A 192 -20.34 -17.42 -18.66
CA ASN A 192 -19.73 -18.24 -17.61
C ASN A 192 -18.45 -18.95 -18.07
N LEU A 193 -18.33 -19.34 -19.34
CA LEU A 193 -17.10 -19.97 -19.86
C LEU A 193 -15.96 -18.95 -19.96
N VAL A 194 -16.27 -17.72 -20.38
CA VAL A 194 -15.30 -16.64 -20.49
C VAL A 194 -14.84 -16.19 -19.12
N ALA A 195 -15.78 -15.99 -18.19
CA ALA A 195 -15.50 -15.70 -16.79
C ALA A 195 -14.60 -16.76 -16.15
N ALA A 196 -14.91 -18.06 -16.36
CA ALA A 196 -14.11 -19.17 -15.85
C ALA A 196 -12.70 -19.21 -16.45
N ALA A 197 -12.57 -18.97 -17.77
CA ALA A 197 -11.28 -18.94 -18.46
C ALA A 197 -10.39 -17.80 -17.93
N VAL A 198 -10.95 -16.59 -17.78
CA VAL A 198 -10.23 -15.40 -17.28
C VAL A 198 -9.86 -15.57 -15.81
N LEU A 199 -10.77 -16.07 -14.97
CA LEU A 199 -10.49 -16.36 -13.56
C LEU A 199 -9.32 -17.34 -13.41
N ALA A 200 -9.35 -18.45 -14.14
CA ALA A 200 -8.27 -19.44 -14.14
C ALA A 200 -6.93 -18.85 -14.61
N ALA A 201 -6.96 -18.00 -15.64
CA ALA A 201 -5.76 -17.31 -16.13
C ALA A 201 -5.16 -16.37 -15.07
N VAL A 202 -6.00 -15.54 -14.44
CA VAL A 202 -5.58 -14.57 -13.42
C VAL A 202 -4.98 -15.27 -12.21
N VAL A 203 -5.67 -16.30 -11.68
CA VAL A 203 -5.16 -17.06 -10.53
C VAL A 203 -3.82 -17.71 -10.87
N THR A 204 -3.68 -18.32 -12.05
CA THR A 204 -2.43 -18.96 -12.48
C THR A 204 -1.29 -17.97 -12.61
N LEU A 205 -1.54 -16.78 -13.15
CA LEU A 205 -0.52 -15.73 -13.29
C LEU A 205 -0.08 -15.13 -11.95
N VAL A 206 -0.95 -15.17 -10.93
CA VAL A 206 -0.65 -14.69 -9.57
C VAL A 206 0.22 -15.67 -8.78
N VAL A 207 0.12 -16.98 -9.04
CA VAL A 207 0.81 -18.03 -8.26
C VAL A 207 2.34 -17.80 -8.16
N PRO A 208 3.09 -17.55 -9.26
CA PRO A 208 4.54 -17.33 -9.15
C PRO A 208 4.92 -16.12 -8.27
N ALA A 209 4.15 -15.03 -8.35
CA ALA A 209 4.38 -13.86 -7.51
C ALA A 209 4.08 -14.17 -6.02
N GLY A 210 3.07 -14.99 -5.75
CA GLY A 210 2.78 -15.50 -4.41
C GLY A 210 3.91 -16.34 -3.82
N ILE A 211 4.57 -17.18 -4.63
CA ILE A 211 5.71 -18.00 -4.19
C ILE A 211 6.90 -17.12 -3.79
N VAL A 212 7.24 -16.10 -4.56
CA VAL A 212 8.32 -15.16 -4.20
C VAL A 212 7.98 -14.40 -2.93
N LEU A 213 6.73 -13.95 -2.80
CA LEU A 213 6.27 -13.26 -1.60
C LEU A 213 6.39 -14.16 -0.36
N TRP A 214 6.01 -15.44 -0.46
CA TRP A 214 6.19 -16.43 0.59
C TRP A 214 7.66 -16.54 1.02
N GLN A 215 8.57 -16.69 0.05
CA GLN A 215 10.00 -16.91 0.32
C GLN A 215 10.57 -15.73 1.10
N VAL A 216 10.33 -14.51 0.61
CA VAL A 216 10.81 -13.28 1.25
C VAL A 216 10.23 -13.13 2.65
N LEU A 217 8.91 -13.31 2.82
CA LEU A 217 8.30 -13.18 4.14
C LEU A 217 8.87 -14.20 5.12
N THR A 218 9.11 -15.44 4.67
CA THR A 218 9.70 -16.50 5.50
C THR A 218 11.11 -16.15 5.93
N GLU A 219 11.96 -15.69 5.00
CA GLU A 219 13.31 -15.24 5.31
C GLU A 219 13.35 -14.07 6.30
N LEU A 220 12.49 -13.06 6.08
CA LEU A 220 12.38 -11.90 6.97
C LEU A 220 11.87 -12.28 8.36
N GLY A 221 10.87 -13.16 8.40
CA GLY A 221 10.24 -13.66 9.61
C GLY A 221 11.21 -14.45 10.48
N VAL A 222 11.92 -15.40 9.87
CA VAL A 222 12.96 -16.19 10.51
C VAL A 222 14.10 -15.29 11.01
N ALA A 223 14.59 -14.38 10.18
CA ALA A 223 15.66 -13.46 10.56
C ALA A 223 15.29 -12.58 11.77
N THR A 224 14.03 -12.12 11.84
CA THR A 224 13.53 -11.31 12.94
C THR A 224 13.36 -12.14 14.21
N LEU A 225 12.77 -13.34 14.11
CA LEU A 225 12.57 -14.22 15.25
C LEU A 225 13.90 -14.70 15.84
N ARG A 226 14.89 -14.98 14.99
CA ARG A 226 16.26 -15.33 15.41
C ARG A 226 16.91 -14.22 16.22
N ARG A 227 16.77 -12.95 15.81
CA ARG A 227 17.30 -11.79 16.57
C ARG A 227 16.62 -11.65 17.93
N LEU A 228 15.30 -11.87 17.99
CA LEU A 228 14.54 -11.86 19.25
C LEU A 228 15.00 -12.97 20.20
N LEU A 229 15.14 -14.21 19.71
CA LEU A 229 15.55 -15.37 20.53
C LEU A 229 16.97 -15.25 21.07
N VAL A 230 17.90 -14.67 20.30
CA VAL A 230 19.26 -14.39 20.76
C VAL A 230 19.26 -13.37 21.90
N LYS A 231 18.42 -12.32 21.81
CA LYS A 231 18.28 -11.33 22.90
C LYS A 231 17.77 -11.96 24.20
N PHE A 232 16.97 -13.03 24.11
CA PHE A 232 16.41 -13.75 25.25
C PHE A 232 17.21 -15.00 25.66
N SER A 233 18.43 -15.22 25.15
CA SER A 233 19.31 -16.33 25.56
C SER A 233 18.74 -17.76 25.33
N LEU A 234 17.78 -17.95 24.42
CA LEU A 234 17.17 -19.26 24.14
C LEU A 234 17.75 -19.91 22.87
N ALA A 235 18.98 -20.43 22.96
CA ALA A 235 19.66 -21.07 21.82
C ALA A 235 19.02 -22.39 21.38
N VAL A 236 18.45 -23.18 22.30
CA VAL A 236 17.85 -24.50 22.01
C VAL A 236 16.56 -24.39 21.18
N ARG A 237 15.87 -23.24 21.18
CA ARG A 237 14.63 -23.03 20.41
C ARG A 237 14.85 -22.51 18.98
N LEU A 238 16.10 -22.30 18.55
CA LEU A 238 16.39 -21.68 17.25
C LEU A 238 15.92 -22.53 16.05
N GLN A 239 16.11 -23.86 16.09
CA GLN A 239 15.62 -24.73 15.01
C GLN A 239 14.08 -24.81 14.98
N MET A 240 13.44 -24.79 16.16
CA MET A 240 11.98 -24.79 16.26
C MET A 240 11.38 -23.47 15.76
N ALA A 241 12.12 -22.36 15.88
CA ALA A 241 11.71 -21.04 15.42
C ALA A 241 11.58 -20.96 13.89
N ASP A 242 12.50 -21.61 13.17
CA ASP A 242 12.51 -21.63 11.70
C ASP A 242 11.27 -22.36 11.16
N VAL A 243 10.98 -23.53 11.73
CA VAL A 243 9.79 -24.32 11.38
C VAL A 243 8.51 -23.57 11.73
N MET A 244 8.45 -22.94 12.91
CA MET A 244 7.27 -22.22 13.38
C MET A 244 6.96 -20.99 12.50
N MET A 245 7.96 -20.18 12.13
CA MET A 245 7.71 -19.03 11.25
C MET A 245 7.32 -19.44 9.85
N THR A 246 7.92 -20.50 9.31
CA THR A 246 7.54 -21.04 8.01
C THR A 246 6.08 -21.52 8.02
N ALA A 247 5.65 -22.19 9.09
CA ALA A 247 4.27 -22.62 9.26
C ALA A 247 3.29 -21.43 9.42
N ILE A 248 3.64 -20.43 10.24
CA ILE A 248 2.79 -19.25 10.48
C ILE A 248 2.61 -18.43 9.21
N ILE A 249 3.72 -18.09 8.54
CA ILE A 249 3.68 -17.33 7.29
C ILE A 249 2.93 -18.12 6.23
N GLY A 250 3.03 -19.44 6.29
CA GLY A 250 2.32 -20.27 5.36
C GLY A 250 0.82 -20.32 5.51
N LEU A 251 0.37 -20.44 6.75
CA LEU A 251 -1.04 -20.29 7.06
C LEU A 251 -1.54 -18.90 6.62
N LEU A 252 -0.75 -17.84 6.88
CA LEU A 252 -1.10 -16.48 6.50
C LEU A 252 -1.20 -16.30 4.97
N MET A 253 -0.29 -16.89 4.20
CA MET A 253 -0.34 -16.86 2.73
C MET A 253 -1.52 -17.65 2.17
N MET A 254 -1.88 -18.78 2.78
CA MET A 254 -3.06 -19.55 2.40
C MET A 254 -4.35 -18.75 2.64
N VAL A 255 -4.46 -18.07 3.80
CA VAL A 255 -5.58 -17.17 4.10
C VAL A 255 -5.63 -15.99 3.13
N ALA A 256 -4.48 -15.37 2.84
CA ALA A 256 -4.40 -14.26 1.90
C ALA A 256 -4.79 -14.69 0.47
N GLY A 257 -4.39 -15.88 0.03
CA GLY A 257 -4.81 -16.45 -1.25
C GLY A 257 -6.33 -16.67 -1.33
N ALA A 258 -6.93 -17.24 -0.28
CA ALA A 258 -8.38 -17.39 -0.21
C ALA A 258 -9.10 -16.02 -0.22
N TRP A 259 -8.52 -15.02 0.47
CA TRP A 259 -9.05 -13.66 0.51
C TRP A 259 -8.94 -12.93 -0.84
N LEU A 260 -7.93 -13.24 -1.65
CA LEU A 260 -7.79 -12.70 -3.02
C LEU A 260 -8.79 -13.33 -4.00
N VAL A 261 -9.02 -14.64 -3.88
CA VAL A 261 -9.86 -15.41 -4.81
C VAL A 261 -11.36 -15.19 -4.56
N THR A 262 -11.76 -14.95 -3.30
CA THR A 262 -13.18 -14.79 -2.93
C THR A 262 -13.88 -13.60 -3.60
N PRO A 263 -13.31 -12.38 -3.67
CA PRO A 263 -13.88 -11.27 -4.43
C PRO A 263 -13.94 -11.55 -5.94
N LEU A 264 -12.95 -12.26 -6.48
CA LEU A 264 -12.92 -12.58 -7.92
C LEU A 264 -14.09 -13.47 -8.34
N PHE A 265 -14.48 -14.44 -7.50
CA PHE A 265 -15.67 -15.26 -7.74
C PHE A 265 -16.98 -14.46 -7.69
N GLN A 266 -17.04 -13.39 -6.89
CA GLN A 266 -18.23 -12.53 -6.84
C GLN A 266 -18.36 -11.65 -8.08
N VAL A 267 -17.23 -11.23 -8.66
CA VAL A 267 -17.20 -10.39 -9.87
C VAL A 267 -17.31 -11.24 -11.14
N MET A 268 -16.87 -12.50 -11.10
CA MET A 268 -16.91 -13.45 -12.20
C MET A 268 -17.73 -14.68 -11.77
N PRO A 269 -19.07 -14.59 -11.73
CA PRO A 269 -19.91 -15.70 -11.28
C PRO A 269 -19.77 -16.88 -12.25
N VAL A 270 -19.16 -17.95 -11.77
CA VAL A 270 -19.15 -19.25 -12.46
C VAL A 270 -20.25 -20.07 -11.79
N ASP A 271 -21.47 -19.93 -12.29
CA ASP A 271 -22.69 -20.50 -11.65
C ASP A 271 -22.68 -22.03 -11.53
N ASP A 272 -21.79 -22.71 -12.26
CA ASP A 272 -21.81 -24.18 -12.37
C ASP A 272 -20.40 -24.78 -12.39
N LEU A 273 -19.65 -24.61 -11.29
CA LEU A 273 -18.30 -25.17 -11.09
C LEU A 273 -18.28 -26.71 -11.10
N THR A 274 -19.44 -27.34 -10.89
CA THR A 274 -19.64 -28.79 -10.92
C THR A 274 -19.84 -29.36 -12.32
N SER A 275 -20.13 -28.50 -13.30
CA SER A 275 -20.29 -28.95 -14.68
C SER A 275 -18.92 -29.21 -15.34
N PRO A 276 -18.79 -30.25 -16.19
CA PRO A 276 -17.50 -30.65 -16.74
C PRO A 276 -16.93 -29.64 -17.75
N ILE A 277 -17.77 -28.77 -18.33
CA ILE A 277 -17.38 -27.85 -19.40
C ILE A 277 -16.56 -26.66 -18.87
N PRO A 278 -17.01 -25.86 -17.86
CA PRO A 278 -16.20 -24.82 -17.24
C PRO A 278 -14.94 -25.38 -16.57
N ALA A 279 -15.02 -26.57 -15.96
CA ALA A 279 -13.85 -27.23 -15.37
C ALA A 279 -12.78 -27.56 -16.43
N LEU A 280 -13.19 -28.05 -17.60
CA LEU A 280 -12.28 -28.30 -18.73
C LEU A 280 -11.67 -26.99 -19.25
N VAL A 281 -12.48 -25.94 -19.41
CA VAL A 281 -12.03 -24.62 -19.88
C VAL A 281 -11.04 -23.99 -18.91
N MET A 282 -11.31 -24.07 -17.60
CA MET A 282 -10.36 -23.65 -16.58
C MET A 282 -9.07 -24.45 -16.68
N ALA A 283 -9.12 -25.78 -16.76
CA ALA A 283 -7.92 -26.61 -16.86
C ALA A 283 -7.08 -26.28 -18.10
N LEU A 284 -7.73 -26.03 -19.23
CA LEU A 284 -7.06 -25.64 -20.48
C LEU A 284 -6.46 -24.23 -20.37
N SER A 285 -7.19 -23.29 -19.75
CA SER A 285 -6.71 -21.94 -19.46
C SER A 285 -5.49 -21.96 -18.52
N VAL A 286 -5.53 -22.76 -17.44
CA VAL A 286 -4.40 -22.97 -16.53
C VAL A 286 -3.20 -23.54 -17.30
N ALA A 287 -3.40 -24.59 -18.11
CA ALA A 287 -2.30 -25.20 -18.86
C ALA A 287 -1.65 -24.20 -19.85
N ALA A 288 -2.46 -23.41 -20.55
CA ALA A 288 -1.99 -22.38 -21.47
C ALA A 288 -1.25 -21.26 -20.75
N THR A 289 -1.78 -20.79 -19.61
CA THR A 289 -1.21 -19.65 -18.88
C THR A 289 -0.06 -20.01 -17.96
N ALA A 290 0.05 -21.26 -17.49
CA ALA A 290 1.12 -21.70 -16.60
C ALA A 290 2.50 -21.58 -17.26
N THR A 291 2.63 -21.97 -18.53
CA THR A 291 3.90 -21.85 -19.26
C THR A 291 4.32 -20.40 -19.44
N LEU A 292 3.36 -19.52 -19.72
CA LEU A 292 3.57 -18.08 -19.87
C LEU A 292 3.93 -17.43 -18.52
N ALA A 293 3.24 -17.79 -17.44
CA ALA A 293 3.48 -17.31 -16.08
C ALA A 293 4.91 -17.65 -15.62
N MET A 294 5.35 -18.90 -15.81
CA MET A 294 6.70 -19.32 -15.47
C MET A 294 7.77 -18.57 -16.29
N LYS A 295 7.54 -18.37 -17.59
CA LYS A 295 8.48 -17.69 -18.47
C LYS A 295 8.60 -16.19 -18.15
N ILE A 296 7.48 -15.51 -17.94
CA ILE A 296 7.44 -14.09 -17.54
C ILE A 296 8.15 -13.90 -16.20
N HIS A 297 7.82 -14.73 -15.21
CA HIS A 297 8.42 -14.62 -13.89
C HIS A 297 9.94 -14.84 -13.93
N SER A 298 10.41 -15.85 -14.67
CA SER A 298 11.85 -16.13 -14.83
C SER A 298 12.59 -14.98 -15.54
N GLN A 299 12.01 -14.41 -16.60
CA GLN A 299 12.62 -13.28 -17.31
C GLN A 299 12.64 -12.01 -16.46
N MET A 300 11.56 -11.75 -15.72
CA MET A 300 11.45 -10.59 -14.85
C MET A 300 12.43 -10.68 -13.68
N ASP A 301 12.57 -11.85 -13.03
CA ASP A 301 13.56 -12.06 -11.98
C ASP A 301 14.99 -11.86 -12.50
N ARG A 302 15.33 -12.46 -13.66
CA ARG A 302 16.65 -12.26 -14.29
C ARG A 302 16.93 -10.81 -14.64
N THR A 303 15.94 -10.10 -15.19
CA THR A 303 16.09 -8.69 -15.58
C THR A 303 16.24 -7.82 -14.35
N PHE A 304 15.38 -8.02 -13.34
CA PHE A 304 15.42 -7.30 -12.08
C PHE A 304 16.77 -7.50 -11.35
N ARG A 305 17.28 -8.74 -11.27
CA ARG A 305 18.60 -9.02 -10.70
C ARG A 305 19.72 -8.28 -11.46
N ARG A 306 19.68 -8.27 -12.79
CA ARG A 306 20.68 -7.57 -13.61
C ARG A 306 20.62 -6.04 -13.48
N THR A 307 19.43 -5.44 -13.52
CA THR A 307 19.29 -3.98 -13.57
C THR A 307 19.34 -3.33 -12.18
N LEU A 308 18.82 -4.00 -11.15
CA LEU A 308 18.68 -3.43 -9.81
C LEU A 308 19.69 -3.99 -8.80
N LEU A 309 20.19 -5.21 -8.99
CA LEU A 309 21.17 -5.84 -8.09
C LEU A 309 22.60 -5.81 -8.64
N GLY A 310 22.77 -5.61 -9.95
CA GLY A 310 24.09 -5.55 -10.57
C GLY A 310 24.82 -6.89 -10.61
N ASP A 311 24.10 -8.01 -10.43
CA ASP A 311 24.65 -9.35 -10.60
C ASP A 311 24.98 -9.56 -12.10
N SER A 312 26.18 -9.17 -12.50
CA SER A 312 26.76 -9.62 -13.76
C SER A 312 27.02 -11.10 -13.63
N SER A 313 26.48 -11.90 -14.54
CA SER A 313 26.79 -13.32 -14.67
C SER A 313 28.29 -13.52 -14.87
N SER A 314 29.03 -13.70 -13.79
CA SER A 314 30.32 -14.38 -13.77
C SER A 314 30.06 -15.83 -13.35
N ASP A 315 29.41 -16.60 -14.23
CA ASP A 315 29.64 -18.03 -14.23
C ASP A 315 31.09 -18.19 -14.69
N HIS A 316 31.94 -18.60 -13.76
CA HIS A 316 33.27 -19.08 -14.08
C HIS A 316 33.11 -20.32 -14.96
N ASP A 317 33.44 -20.13 -16.24
CA ASP A 317 33.86 -21.19 -17.15
C ASP A 317 35.18 -21.76 -16.60
N GLY A 318 35.06 -22.64 -15.61
CA GLY A 318 36.16 -23.37 -15.00
C GLY A 318 36.47 -24.65 -15.77
N SER A 319 36.80 -24.53 -17.06
CA SER A 319 37.44 -25.61 -17.83
C SER A 319 38.93 -25.30 -18.00
N GLY A 320 39.64 -25.26 -16.88
CA GLY A 320 41.10 -25.39 -16.85
C GLY A 320 41.42 -26.72 -16.20
N THR A 321 41.44 -27.79 -16.99
CA THR A 321 42.06 -29.05 -16.56
C THR A 321 43.36 -29.16 -17.35
N ASP A 322 44.46 -28.84 -16.66
CA ASP A 322 45.78 -29.34 -16.97
C ASP A 322 45.73 -30.88 -17.03
N ALA A 323 46.29 -31.46 -18.08
CA ALA A 323 47.03 -32.72 -18.02
C ALA A 323 47.81 -32.92 -19.33
N ASP A 324 49.05 -33.35 -19.15
CA ASP A 324 49.91 -34.06 -20.11
C ASP A 324 49.18 -35.07 -21.01
#